data_AF-M0H1K6-F1
#
_entry.id   AF-M0H1K6-F1
#
_cell.length_a   1.000
_cell.length_b   1.000
_cell.length_c   1.000
_cell.angle_alpha   90.00
_cell.angle_beta   90.00
_cell.angle_gamma   90.00
#
_symmetry.space_group_name_H-M   'P 1'
#
loop_
_entity.id
_entity.type
_entity.pdbx_description
1 polymer ?
#
loop_
_entity_poly.entity_id
_entity_poly.type
_entity_poly.pdbx_seq_one_letter_code
_entity_poly.pdbx_strand_id
1 'polypeptide(L)'
;MMAVEDVLDSPRGGETSATTLDVDRPDATAYTALATELRDRVDGDVKFDEYAQVLYATDGSIYQARPAGVVLPRDADDVRATVETAANHGVPVLPRGTGSSLGGQTVGRGCVVIDFTKYMDDIVDIDPQARRATVQPGCVQDHLDAALADHGLKFAPDPASSNRSTVGGGIGNNSTGAHSVRYGITDAYTEELEVILADGSLIHTREVVLDSDEYDSILAQDDLEANIYRTVRALVENHESEIENKYPSLKRSVSGYNLQKVIYENDDGDAEYRENRVRERPRQRHGRSPGESRFGGRTGSTETLRCRCGPMSVQYRFWYK
;
A
#
# COMPACT_ATOMS: atom_id res chain seq x y z
N MET A 1 3.15 58.23 4.51
CA MET A 1 3.31 57.56 3.22
C MET A 1 4.81 57.40 2.99
N MET A 2 5.39 56.31 3.50
CA MET A 2 6.75 55.89 3.19
C MET A 2 6.60 54.62 2.37
N ALA A 3 6.94 54.70 1.09
CA ALA A 3 7.08 53.54 0.24
C ALA A 3 8.36 52.83 0.68
N VAL A 4 8.23 51.57 1.09
CA VAL A 4 9.36 50.66 1.22
C VAL A 4 9.59 50.16 -0.21
N GLU A 5 10.67 50.60 -0.83
CA GLU A 5 11.05 50.15 -2.17
C GLU A 5 11.42 48.66 -2.11
N ASP A 6 10.87 47.90 -3.06
CA ASP A 6 11.15 46.50 -3.33
C ASP A 6 12.66 46.27 -3.49
N VAL A 7 13.28 45.70 -2.46
CA VAL A 7 14.54 44.96 -2.58
C VAL A 7 14.33 43.58 -2.00
N LEU A 8 13.39 42.84 -2.60
CA LEU A 8 13.47 41.39 -2.65
C LEU A 8 13.83 41.05 -4.08
N ASP A 9 15.14 41.08 -4.35
CA ASP A 9 15.72 40.42 -5.50
C ASP A 9 15.35 38.94 -5.38
N SER A 10 14.25 38.55 -6.02
CA SER A 10 13.83 37.16 -6.10
C SER A 10 14.92 36.42 -6.87
N PRO A 11 15.59 35.40 -6.30
CA PRO A 11 16.49 34.58 -7.10
C PRO A 11 15.63 33.71 -8.02
N ARG A 12 15.14 34.30 -9.11
CA ARG A 12 14.59 33.57 -10.25
C ARG A 12 15.78 32.96 -10.96
N GLY A 13 16.11 31.72 -10.61
CA GLY A 13 17.13 30.91 -11.29
C GLY A 13 18.33 30.49 -10.44
N GLY A 14 18.26 30.60 -9.12
CA GLY A 14 19.28 30.00 -8.26
C GLY A 14 19.05 28.49 -8.16
N GLU A 15 19.92 27.69 -8.77
CA GLU A 15 20.09 26.27 -8.46
C GLU A 15 20.61 26.16 -7.02
N THR A 16 19.75 26.37 -6.03
CA THR A 16 20.10 26.37 -4.60
C THR A 16 19.88 25.00 -3.96
N SER A 17 20.01 23.94 -4.75
CA SER A 17 20.12 22.60 -4.20
C SER A 17 21.51 22.44 -3.62
N ALA A 18 21.65 21.74 -2.50
CA ALA A 18 22.96 21.43 -1.96
C ALA A 18 23.84 20.64 -2.94
N THR A 19 23.22 19.87 -3.83
CA THR A 19 23.89 19.22 -4.98
C THR A 19 24.59 20.23 -5.87
N THR A 20 23.99 21.40 -6.06
CA THR A 20 24.54 22.47 -6.91
C THR A 20 25.57 23.32 -6.17
N LEU A 21 25.54 23.30 -4.83
CA LEU A 21 26.45 24.07 -3.98
C LEU A 21 27.75 23.32 -3.63
N ASP A 22 27.96 22.12 -4.18
CA ASP A 22 29.15 21.27 -3.97
C ASP A 22 29.52 21.11 -2.48
N VAL A 23 28.50 21.03 -1.61
CA VAL A 23 28.69 20.82 -0.18
C VAL A 23 28.88 19.33 0.06
N ASP A 24 30.06 18.96 0.58
CA ASP A 24 30.33 17.58 0.98
C ASP A 24 29.34 17.11 2.07
N ARG A 25 28.78 15.93 1.84
CA ARG A 25 27.75 15.29 2.66
C ARG A 25 28.14 13.83 2.86
N PRO A 26 29.11 13.58 3.74
CA PRO A 26 29.54 12.22 3.98
C PRO A 26 28.42 11.41 4.61
N ASP A 27 28.35 10.13 4.25
CA ASP A 27 27.44 9.20 4.92
C ASP A 27 27.77 9.09 6.40
N ALA A 28 26.75 8.83 7.22
CA ALA A 28 26.96 8.46 8.60
C ALA A 28 27.87 7.23 8.67
N THR A 29 29.02 7.36 9.36
CA THR A 29 30.11 6.37 9.37
C THR A 29 29.66 4.96 9.74
N ALA A 30 28.64 4.84 10.59
CA ALA A 30 28.07 3.55 11.00
C ALA A 30 27.40 2.77 9.85
N TYR A 31 27.03 3.43 8.76
CA TYR A 31 26.25 2.87 7.66
C TYR A 31 26.92 3.01 6.29
N THR A 32 28.19 3.42 6.22
CA THR A 32 28.90 3.64 4.95
C THR A 32 28.96 2.38 4.08
N ALA A 33 29.18 1.20 4.68
CA ALA A 33 29.23 -0.06 3.94
C ALA A 33 27.87 -0.40 3.30
N LEU A 34 26.79 -0.28 4.08
CA LEU A 34 25.41 -0.45 3.61
C LEU A 34 25.06 0.55 2.49
N ALA A 35 25.40 1.83 2.68
CA ALA A 35 25.13 2.88 1.70
C ALA A 35 25.88 2.64 0.38
N THR A 36 27.11 2.12 0.44
CA THR A 36 27.91 1.77 -0.74
C THR A 36 27.26 0.62 -1.51
N GLU A 37 26.93 -0.48 -0.83
CA GLU A 37 26.31 -1.64 -1.49
C GLU A 37 24.93 -1.30 -2.07
N LEU A 38 24.13 -0.48 -1.39
CA LEU A 38 22.86 -0.01 -1.94
C LEU A 38 23.06 0.79 -3.22
N ARG A 39 24.06 1.69 -3.28
CA ARG A 39 24.36 2.47 -4.50
C ARG A 39 24.83 1.61 -5.67
N ASP A 40 25.42 0.45 -5.40
CA ASP A 40 25.84 -0.48 -6.44
C ASP A 40 24.67 -1.32 -6.99
N ARG A 41 23.56 -1.42 -6.25
CA ARG A 41 22.45 -2.35 -6.53
C ARG A 41 21.11 -1.67 -6.85
N VAL A 42 20.98 -0.37 -6.59
CA VAL A 42 19.73 0.40 -6.70
C VAL A 42 19.95 1.54 -7.70
N ASP A 43 19.04 1.66 -8.68
CA ASP A 43 19.05 2.73 -9.69
C ASP A 43 18.43 4.05 -9.17
N GLY A 44 17.62 3.95 -8.12
CA GLY A 44 17.07 5.06 -7.34
C GLY A 44 18.10 5.85 -6.52
N ASP A 45 17.62 6.85 -5.78
CA ASP A 45 18.51 7.68 -4.97
C ASP A 45 18.80 6.99 -3.63
N VAL A 46 20.08 6.90 -3.23
CA VAL A 46 20.51 6.38 -1.93
C VAL A 46 21.19 7.47 -1.11
N LYS A 47 20.59 7.85 0.03
CA LYS A 47 21.05 8.98 0.86
C LYS A 47 21.21 8.58 2.33
N PHE A 48 22.45 8.57 2.81
CA PHE A 48 22.82 8.18 4.18
C PHE A 48 23.55 9.28 4.94
N ASP A 49 23.53 10.50 4.39
CA ASP A 49 24.07 11.70 5.03
C ASP A 49 23.16 12.19 6.18
N GLU A 50 23.71 13.07 7.01
CA GLU A 50 22.98 13.63 8.16
C GLU A 50 21.72 14.40 7.76
N TYR A 51 21.71 15.07 6.60
CA TYR A 51 20.55 15.83 6.15
C TYR A 51 19.37 14.89 5.86
N ALA A 52 19.61 13.78 5.17
CA ALA A 52 18.60 12.74 4.99
C ALA A 52 18.15 12.15 6.34
N GLN A 53 19.09 11.83 7.24
CA GLN A 53 18.74 11.32 8.56
C GLN A 53 17.85 12.27 9.36
N VAL A 54 18.08 13.58 9.30
CA VAL A 54 17.25 14.58 9.98
C VAL A 54 15.88 14.71 9.30
N LEU A 55 15.85 14.76 7.96
CA LEU A 55 14.61 14.91 7.20
C LEU A 55 13.62 13.77 7.46
N TYR A 56 14.11 12.55 7.57
CA TYR A 56 13.30 11.35 7.79
C TYR A 56 13.20 10.93 9.27
N ALA A 57 13.73 11.73 10.21
CA ALA A 57 13.68 11.40 11.64
C ALA A 57 12.30 11.59 12.28
N THR A 58 11.41 12.34 11.64
CA THR A 58 10.08 12.69 12.15
C THR A 58 8.98 12.31 11.16
N ASP A 59 7.76 12.30 11.64
CA ASP A 59 6.55 12.20 10.84
C ASP A 59 5.49 13.17 11.41
N GLY A 60 4.21 13.01 11.04
CA GLY A 60 3.13 13.84 11.59
C GLY A 60 2.89 13.65 13.09
N SER A 61 3.54 12.68 13.74
CA SER A 61 3.38 12.40 15.16
C SER A 61 4.31 13.21 16.06
N ILE A 62 4.27 12.92 17.36
CA ILE A 62 5.19 13.48 18.37
C ILE A 62 6.51 12.70 18.47
N TYR A 63 6.64 11.58 17.74
CA TYR A 63 7.79 10.70 17.84
C TYR A 63 8.93 11.15 16.92
N GLN A 64 10.16 10.87 17.35
CA GLN A 64 11.35 11.12 16.57
C GLN A 64 12.32 9.94 16.73
N ALA A 65 12.78 9.39 15.61
CA ALA A 65 13.78 8.34 15.58
C ALA A 65 14.66 8.50 14.35
N ARG A 66 15.98 8.64 14.55
CA ARG A 66 16.92 8.85 13.44
C ARG A 66 17.10 7.55 12.64
N PRO A 67 16.79 7.50 11.34
CA PRO A 67 17.04 6.34 10.49
C PRO A 67 18.53 6.18 10.18
N ALA A 68 18.90 5.05 9.57
CA ALA A 68 20.22 4.85 9.00
C ALA A 68 20.41 5.73 7.75
N GLY A 69 19.40 5.75 6.89
CA GLY A 69 19.36 6.51 5.64
C GLY A 69 18.04 6.27 4.93
N VAL A 70 17.96 6.71 3.68
CA VAL A 70 16.78 6.56 2.82
C VAL A 70 17.18 6.07 1.43
N VAL A 71 16.31 5.24 0.86
CA VAL A 71 16.30 4.88 -0.55
C VAL A 71 15.02 5.42 -1.18
N LEU A 72 15.13 6.07 -2.33
CA LEU A 72 14.01 6.50 -3.17
C LEU A 72 13.98 5.60 -4.41
N PRO A 73 13.29 4.45 -4.36
CA PRO A 73 13.33 3.44 -5.42
C PRO A 73 12.62 3.94 -6.68
N ARG A 74 13.08 3.50 -7.85
CA ARG A 74 12.44 3.74 -9.15
C ARG A 74 11.41 2.68 -9.51
N ASP A 75 11.62 1.45 -9.04
CA ASP A 75 10.78 0.30 -9.37
C ASP A 75 10.84 -0.79 -8.29
N ALA A 76 10.25 -1.94 -8.61
CA ALA A 76 10.20 -3.08 -7.70
C ALA A 76 11.55 -3.77 -7.46
N ASP A 77 12.46 -3.71 -8.43
CA ASP A 77 13.79 -4.33 -8.30
C ASP A 77 14.66 -3.51 -7.36
N ASP A 78 14.55 -2.17 -7.38
CA ASP A 78 15.15 -1.29 -6.36
C ASP A 78 14.66 -1.61 -4.95
N VAL A 79 13.36 -1.85 -4.79
CA VAL A 79 12.76 -2.22 -3.50
C VAL A 79 13.29 -3.58 -3.03
N ARG A 80 13.30 -4.58 -3.91
CA ARG A 80 13.88 -5.91 -3.62
C ARG A 80 15.34 -5.80 -3.21
N ALA A 81 16.16 -5.10 -4.01
CA ALA A 81 17.57 -4.91 -3.74
C ALA A 81 17.80 -4.23 -2.38
N THR A 82 16.96 -3.25 -2.03
CA THR A 82 17.01 -2.58 -0.73
C THR A 82 16.70 -3.54 0.43
N VAL A 83 15.63 -4.34 0.31
CA VAL A 83 15.22 -5.31 1.34
C VAL A 83 16.32 -6.35 1.57
N GLU A 84 16.85 -6.95 0.50
CA GLU A 84 17.91 -7.95 0.58
C GLU A 84 19.20 -7.38 1.16
N THR A 85 19.62 -6.19 0.70
CA THR A 85 20.85 -5.55 1.20
C THR A 85 20.71 -5.19 2.67
N ALA A 86 19.58 -4.60 3.07
CA ALA A 86 19.34 -4.27 4.47
C ALA A 86 19.32 -5.53 5.36
N ALA A 87 18.71 -6.62 4.90
CA ALA A 87 18.72 -7.90 5.60
C ALA A 87 20.14 -8.46 5.77
N ASN A 88 20.98 -8.41 4.74
CA ASN A 88 22.39 -8.85 4.80
C ASN A 88 23.22 -8.05 5.81
N HIS A 89 22.89 -6.77 6.01
CA HIS A 89 23.53 -5.89 6.99
C HIS A 89 22.87 -5.92 8.38
N GLY A 90 21.78 -6.69 8.56
CA GLY A 90 21.02 -6.73 9.81
C GLY A 90 20.34 -5.41 10.15
N VAL A 91 20.00 -4.61 9.14
CA VAL A 91 19.38 -3.29 9.28
C VAL A 91 17.89 -3.38 8.93
N PRO A 92 16.98 -2.88 9.77
CA PRO A 92 15.55 -2.94 9.50
C PRO A 92 15.18 -2.02 8.33
N VAL A 93 14.15 -2.38 7.56
CA VAL A 93 13.56 -1.54 6.52
C VAL A 93 12.25 -0.92 7.01
N LEU A 94 11.94 0.28 6.52
CA LEU A 94 10.70 0.98 6.84
C LEU A 94 10.12 1.59 5.54
N PRO A 95 9.04 1.04 4.98
CA PRO A 95 8.36 1.65 3.84
C PRO A 95 7.65 2.93 4.27
N ARG A 96 7.71 3.97 3.45
CA ARG A 96 7.16 5.29 3.77
C ARG A 96 6.55 5.98 2.54
N GLY A 97 5.35 6.52 2.72
CA GLY A 97 4.79 7.55 1.83
C GLY A 97 5.31 8.94 2.24
N THR A 98 4.42 9.92 2.41
CA THR A 98 4.84 11.27 2.86
C THR A 98 5.09 11.40 4.36
N GLY A 99 4.81 10.36 5.15
CA GLY A 99 4.93 10.41 6.62
C GLY A 99 3.90 11.30 7.31
N SER A 100 2.67 11.37 6.78
CA SER A 100 1.60 12.18 7.37
C SER A 100 0.92 11.54 8.59
N SER A 101 1.33 10.33 9.00
CA SER A 101 0.71 9.64 10.12
C SER A 101 0.98 10.34 11.45
N LEU A 102 0.04 10.23 12.38
CA LEU A 102 0.15 10.71 13.75
C LEU A 102 0.56 9.61 14.74
N GLY A 103 0.76 8.36 14.27
CA GLY A 103 1.01 7.19 15.11
C GLY A 103 2.47 6.80 15.31
N GLY A 104 3.42 7.47 14.65
CA GLY A 104 4.85 7.14 14.73
C GLY A 104 5.27 5.91 13.94
N GLN A 105 4.37 5.29 13.17
CA GLN A 105 4.71 4.09 12.40
C GLN A 105 5.64 4.38 11.21
N THR A 106 5.89 5.65 10.90
CA THR A 106 6.78 6.02 9.79
C THR A 106 8.16 6.50 10.24
N VAL A 107 8.49 6.36 11.53
CA VAL A 107 9.83 6.65 12.07
C VAL A 107 10.44 5.39 12.69
N GLY A 108 11.72 5.16 12.45
CA GLY A 108 12.42 3.97 12.93
C GLY A 108 13.89 4.26 13.20
N ARG A 109 14.40 3.83 14.36
CA ARG A 109 15.80 4.06 14.71
C ARG A 109 16.69 3.13 13.90
N GLY A 110 17.63 3.72 13.16
CA GLY A 110 18.62 2.97 12.38
C GLY A 110 18.02 2.15 11.26
N CYS A 111 16.78 2.40 10.81
CA CYS A 111 16.21 1.71 9.65
C CYS A 111 16.65 2.35 8.33
N VAL A 112 16.63 1.57 7.26
CA VAL A 112 16.59 2.11 5.89
C VAL A 112 15.15 2.49 5.59
N VAL A 113 14.88 3.78 5.40
CA VAL A 113 13.57 4.24 4.94
C VAL A 113 13.48 4.00 3.43
N ILE A 114 12.37 3.43 2.95
CA ILE A 114 12.07 3.30 1.52
C ILE A 114 10.96 4.29 1.20
N ASP A 115 11.30 5.40 0.55
CA ASP A 115 10.38 6.49 0.23
C ASP A 115 9.89 6.41 -1.22
N PHE A 116 8.62 6.04 -1.38
CA PHE A 116 7.99 5.82 -2.68
C PHE A 116 7.55 7.11 -3.39
N THR A 117 7.63 8.27 -2.74
CA THR A 117 6.94 9.49 -3.20
C THR A 117 7.60 10.21 -4.36
N LYS A 118 8.83 9.84 -4.74
CA LYS A 118 9.59 10.58 -5.77
C LYS A 118 9.48 9.97 -7.18
N TYR A 119 9.51 8.64 -7.28
CA TYR A 119 9.59 7.94 -8.56
C TYR A 119 8.53 6.86 -8.74
N MET A 120 7.89 6.40 -7.66
CA MET A 120 6.86 5.38 -7.68
C MET A 120 5.50 5.97 -7.31
N ASP A 121 5.11 7.08 -7.96
CA ASP A 121 3.89 7.85 -7.68
C ASP A 121 2.88 7.93 -8.84
N ASP A 122 3.07 7.12 -9.89
CA ASP A 122 2.22 7.13 -11.07
C ASP A 122 0.83 6.50 -10.86
N ILE A 123 -0.14 7.01 -11.60
CA ILE A 123 -1.40 6.31 -11.91
C ILE A 123 -1.13 5.48 -13.17
N VAL A 124 -1.07 4.16 -13.02
CA VAL A 124 -0.71 3.22 -14.08
C VAL A 124 -1.87 2.98 -15.05
N ASP A 125 -3.08 2.83 -14.53
CA ASP A 125 -4.28 2.58 -15.33
C ASP A 125 -5.56 3.08 -14.64
N ILE A 126 -6.59 3.43 -15.42
CA ILE A 126 -7.94 3.72 -14.92
C ILE A 126 -8.93 3.05 -15.88
N ASP A 127 -9.77 2.15 -15.34
CA ASP A 127 -10.93 1.57 -16.01
C ASP A 127 -12.23 2.11 -15.37
N PRO A 128 -12.86 3.14 -15.96
CA PRO A 128 -14.09 3.71 -15.43
C PRO A 128 -15.29 2.74 -15.47
N GLN A 129 -15.29 1.75 -16.39
CA GLN A 129 -16.40 0.82 -16.56
C GLN A 129 -16.38 -0.25 -15.47
N ALA A 130 -15.22 -0.85 -15.24
CA ALA A 130 -15.00 -1.73 -14.08
C ALA A 130 -14.98 -0.96 -12.76
N ARG A 131 -14.85 0.38 -12.85
CA ARG A 131 -14.61 1.30 -11.74
C ARG A 131 -13.32 0.92 -11.04
N ARG A 132 -12.23 0.68 -11.77
CA ARG A 132 -10.93 0.31 -11.21
C ARG A 132 -9.86 1.31 -11.58
N ALA A 133 -8.81 1.39 -10.78
CA ALA A 133 -7.56 2.03 -11.17
C ALA A 133 -6.40 1.23 -10.65
N THR A 134 -5.26 1.35 -11.31
CA THR A 134 -4.00 0.79 -10.89
C THR A 134 -3.06 1.94 -10.55
N VAL A 135 -2.49 1.99 -9.34
CA VAL A 135 -1.54 3.05 -8.96
C VAL A 135 -0.29 2.49 -8.29
N GLN A 136 0.79 3.27 -8.33
CA GLN A 136 2.01 3.02 -7.58
C GLN A 136 1.88 3.54 -6.14
N PRO A 137 2.62 2.97 -5.15
CA PRO A 137 2.42 3.23 -3.72
C PRO A 137 2.63 4.69 -3.27
N GLY A 138 3.42 5.46 -4.04
CA GLY A 138 3.69 6.88 -3.81
C GLY A 138 2.59 7.82 -4.28
N CYS A 139 1.59 7.34 -5.03
CA CYS A 139 0.55 8.18 -5.61
C CYS A 139 -0.23 8.92 -4.51
N VAL A 140 -0.30 10.26 -4.59
CA VAL A 140 -1.06 11.08 -3.64
C VAL A 140 -2.56 10.95 -3.90
N GLN A 141 -3.35 10.76 -2.84
CA GLN A 141 -4.77 10.47 -2.97
C GLN A 141 -5.55 11.55 -3.74
N ASP A 142 -5.31 12.83 -3.46
CA ASP A 142 -5.99 13.91 -4.19
C ASP A 142 -5.60 13.97 -5.68
N HIS A 143 -4.41 13.48 -6.06
CA HIS A 143 -4.02 13.36 -7.47
C HIS A 143 -4.82 12.26 -8.17
N LEU A 144 -5.00 11.12 -7.49
CA LEU A 144 -5.90 10.05 -7.96
C LEU A 144 -7.34 10.56 -8.08
N ASP A 145 -7.87 11.24 -7.07
CA ASP A 145 -9.23 11.79 -7.10
C ASP A 145 -9.42 12.82 -8.23
N ALA A 146 -8.40 13.63 -8.53
CA ALA A 146 -8.45 14.57 -9.64
C ALA A 146 -8.55 13.84 -11.00
N ALA A 147 -7.79 12.76 -11.20
CA ALA A 147 -7.85 11.95 -12.42
C ALA A 147 -9.20 11.22 -12.57
N LEU A 148 -9.80 10.80 -11.47
CA LEU A 148 -11.10 10.11 -11.47
C LEU A 148 -12.30 11.05 -11.67
N ALA A 149 -12.11 12.34 -11.42
CA ALA A 149 -13.20 13.33 -11.46
C ALA A 149 -13.88 13.40 -12.84
N ASP A 150 -13.11 13.28 -13.92
CA ASP A 150 -13.60 13.28 -15.31
C ASP A 150 -14.53 12.09 -15.61
N HIS A 151 -14.46 11.05 -14.79
CA HIS A 151 -15.29 9.85 -14.89
C HIS A 151 -16.44 9.84 -13.88
N GLY A 152 -16.60 10.88 -13.06
CA GLY A 152 -17.58 10.93 -11.98
C GLY A 152 -17.28 9.94 -10.84
N LEU A 153 -16.03 9.48 -10.74
CA LEU A 153 -15.55 8.54 -9.73
C LEU A 153 -14.70 9.27 -8.67
N LYS A 154 -14.50 8.60 -7.53
CA LYS A 154 -13.62 9.06 -6.45
C LYS A 154 -13.08 7.87 -5.66
N PHE A 155 -11.85 7.94 -5.18
CA PHE A 155 -11.36 7.07 -4.12
C PHE A 155 -12.00 7.46 -2.79
N ALA A 156 -12.72 6.52 -2.19
CA ALA A 156 -13.69 6.84 -1.13
C ALA A 156 -13.11 7.22 0.24
N PRO A 157 -12.01 6.62 0.74
CA PRO A 157 -11.37 7.09 1.96
C PRO A 157 -11.00 8.57 1.82
N ASP A 158 -11.32 9.39 2.82
CA ASP A 158 -11.10 10.84 2.76
C ASP A 158 -10.41 11.37 4.03
N PRO A 159 -9.15 10.98 4.29
CA PRO A 159 -8.41 11.48 5.43
C PRO A 159 -8.18 13.00 5.32
N ALA A 160 -8.06 13.69 6.45
CA ALA A 160 -7.78 15.13 6.46
C ALA A 160 -6.42 15.50 5.81
N SER A 161 -5.56 14.51 5.58
CA SER A 161 -4.29 14.63 4.89
C SER A 161 -4.34 14.18 3.43
N SER A 162 -5.51 13.98 2.81
CA SER A 162 -5.64 13.41 1.44
C SER A 162 -4.79 14.14 0.39
N ASN A 163 -4.60 15.44 0.57
CA ASN A 163 -3.75 16.30 -0.26
C ASN A 163 -2.25 15.99 -0.24
N ARG A 164 -1.82 15.05 0.61
CA ARG A 164 -0.42 14.62 0.75
C ARG A 164 -0.25 13.17 1.16
N SER A 165 -1.24 12.50 1.73
CA SER A 165 -1.15 11.07 2.02
C SER A 165 -1.15 10.27 0.73
N THR A 166 -0.25 9.31 0.64
CA THR A 166 -0.19 8.41 -0.51
C THR A 166 -1.19 7.27 -0.35
N VAL A 167 -1.63 6.69 -1.47
CA VAL A 167 -2.56 5.55 -1.43
C VAL A 167 -1.89 4.32 -0.77
N GLY A 168 -0.60 4.08 -1.03
CA GLY A 168 0.18 3.04 -0.35
C GLY A 168 0.25 3.26 1.17
N GLY A 169 0.43 4.50 1.63
CA GLY A 169 0.35 4.83 3.06
C GLY A 169 -1.06 4.65 3.63
N GLY A 170 -2.08 4.94 2.83
CA GLY A 170 -3.48 4.64 3.12
C GLY A 170 -3.69 3.16 3.45
N ILE A 171 -3.18 2.28 2.58
CA ILE A 171 -3.27 0.82 2.71
C ILE A 171 -2.53 0.33 3.96
N GLY A 172 -1.25 0.72 4.11
CA GLY A 172 -0.44 0.28 5.25
C GLY A 172 -0.98 0.71 6.63
N ASN A 173 -1.81 1.75 6.68
CA ASN A 173 -2.44 2.23 7.91
C ASN A 173 -3.94 1.88 8.01
N ASN A 174 -4.51 1.17 7.02
CA ASN A 174 -5.95 0.98 6.85
C ASN A 174 -6.75 2.29 7.10
N SER A 175 -6.38 3.33 6.37
CA SER A 175 -6.76 4.70 6.70
C SER A 175 -8.26 4.94 6.58
N THR A 176 -8.74 5.82 7.45
CA THR A 176 -10.14 6.25 7.57
C THR A 176 -10.27 7.73 7.20
N GLY A 177 -11.49 8.15 6.85
CA GLY A 177 -11.82 9.56 6.63
C GLY A 177 -13.13 9.99 7.29
N ALA A 178 -13.52 11.25 7.05
CA ALA A 178 -14.70 11.87 7.63
C ALA A 178 -16.00 11.13 7.25
N HIS A 179 -16.05 10.53 6.05
CA HIS A 179 -17.22 9.82 5.56
C HIS A 179 -17.10 8.29 5.67
N SER A 180 -16.12 7.79 6.42
CA SER A 180 -15.85 6.35 6.59
C SER A 180 -17.03 5.52 7.12
N VAL A 181 -17.94 6.12 7.88
CA VAL A 181 -19.15 5.41 8.36
C VAL A 181 -20.09 5.05 7.20
N ARG A 182 -20.08 5.84 6.12
CA ARG A 182 -20.89 5.64 4.93
C ARG A 182 -20.12 4.88 3.86
N TYR A 183 -18.85 5.22 3.66
CA TYR A 183 -18.05 4.72 2.54
C TYR A 183 -16.93 3.76 2.97
N GLY A 184 -16.87 3.30 4.22
CA GLY A 184 -15.81 2.38 4.64
C GLY A 184 -14.42 3.02 4.78
N ILE A 185 -13.41 2.17 4.92
CA ILE A 185 -12.00 2.55 5.09
C ILE A 185 -11.18 1.98 3.94
N THR A 186 -9.88 2.24 3.90
CA THR A 186 -9.01 1.87 2.77
C THR A 186 -9.11 0.40 2.41
N ASP A 187 -9.24 -0.46 3.43
CA ASP A 187 -9.43 -1.90 3.26
C ASP A 187 -10.58 -2.28 2.33
N ALA A 188 -11.64 -1.48 2.24
CA ALA A 188 -12.81 -1.81 1.44
C ALA A 188 -12.59 -1.68 -0.08
N TYR A 189 -11.47 -1.07 -0.48
CA TYR A 189 -11.20 -0.60 -1.84
C TYR A 189 -9.93 -1.17 -2.46
N THR A 190 -9.12 -1.90 -1.69
CA THR A 190 -7.97 -2.64 -2.19
C THR A 190 -8.45 -3.96 -2.77
N GLU A 191 -8.12 -4.28 -4.02
CA GLU A 191 -8.51 -5.57 -4.62
C GLU A 191 -7.31 -6.51 -4.80
N GLU A 192 -6.16 -5.97 -5.19
CA GLU A 192 -4.92 -6.74 -5.32
C GLU A 192 -3.69 -5.86 -5.12
N LEU A 193 -2.59 -6.47 -4.68
CA LEU A 193 -1.30 -5.82 -4.45
C LEU A 193 -0.16 -6.66 -5.03
N GLU A 194 0.81 -6.00 -5.65
CA GLU A 194 2.14 -6.57 -5.82
C GLU A 194 3.00 -6.18 -4.61
N VAL A 195 3.59 -7.17 -3.91
CA VAL A 195 4.25 -6.98 -2.62
C VAL A 195 5.62 -7.66 -2.62
N ILE A 196 6.66 -6.91 -2.24
CA ILE A 196 7.97 -7.47 -1.90
C ILE A 196 7.97 -7.91 -0.44
N LEU A 197 8.17 -9.20 -0.20
CA LEU A 197 8.25 -9.78 1.14
C LEU A 197 9.65 -9.59 1.77
N ALA A 198 9.76 -9.93 3.06
CA ALA A 198 10.99 -9.75 3.84
C ALA A 198 12.17 -10.59 3.34
N ASP A 199 11.94 -11.64 2.55
CA ASP A 199 12.95 -12.45 1.89
C ASP A 199 13.29 -11.97 0.46
N GLY A 200 12.68 -10.87 0.00
CA GLY A 200 12.86 -10.30 -1.34
C GLY A 200 11.94 -10.88 -2.41
N SER A 201 11.13 -11.90 -2.09
CA SER A 201 10.18 -12.47 -3.05
C SER A 201 9.09 -11.47 -3.42
N LEU A 202 8.70 -11.44 -4.69
CA LEU A 202 7.57 -10.65 -5.18
C LEU A 202 6.34 -11.56 -5.25
N ILE A 203 5.30 -11.19 -4.54
CA ILE A 203 4.01 -11.89 -4.55
C ILE A 203 2.91 -10.99 -5.10
N HIS A 204 1.83 -11.61 -5.56
CA HIS A 204 0.61 -10.92 -5.99
C HIS A 204 -0.53 -11.31 -5.06
N THR A 205 -0.92 -10.42 -4.14
CA THR A 205 -2.03 -10.68 -3.22
C THR A 205 -3.36 -10.34 -3.89
N ARG A 206 -4.36 -11.20 -3.69
CA ARG A 206 -5.70 -11.12 -4.28
C ARG A 206 -6.66 -12.02 -3.51
N GLU A 207 -7.96 -11.94 -3.80
CA GLU A 207 -8.93 -12.91 -3.29
C GLU A 207 -8.65 -14.30 -3.89
N VAL A 208 -8.59 -15.33 -3.04
CA VAL A 208 -8.35 -16.73 -3.44
C VAL A 208 -9.39 -17.63 -2.79
N VAL A 209 -10.06 -18.46 -3.59
CA VAL A 209 -11.03 -19.45 -3.11
C VAL A 209 -10.31 -20.57 -2.36
N LEU A 210 -10.74 -20.86 -1.13
CA LEU A 210 -10.16 -21.93 -0.33
C LEU A 210 -10.36 -23.29 -1.00
N ASP A 211 -9.35 -24.15 -0.88
CA ASP A 211 -9.39 -25.53 -1.40
C ASP A 211 -9.64 -25.62 -2.92
N SER A 212 -9.37 -24.52 -3.65
CA SER A 212 -9.35 -24.48 -5.12
C SER A 212 -7.99 -24.92 -5.67
N ASP A 213 -7.94 -25.25 -6.97
CA ASP A 213 -6.68 -25.59 -7.65
C ASP A 213 -5.63 -24.48 -7.52
N GLU A 214 -6.06 -23.21 -7.52
CA GLU A 214 -5.19 -22.05 -7.32
C GLU A 214 -4.60 -22.01 -5.91
N TYR A 215 -5.45 -22.21 -4.89
CA TYR A 215 -5.03 -22.25 -3.50
C TYR A 215 -4.06 -23.41 -3.23
N ASP A 216 -4.38 -24.61 -3.73
CA ASP A 216 -3.52 -25.78 -3.61
C ASP A 216 -2.17 -25.58 -4.31
N SER A 217 -2.16 -24.88 -5.44
CA SER A 217 -0.93 -24.54 -6.17
C SER A 217 -0.04 -23.56 -5.39
N ILE A 218 -0.63 -22.59 -4.69
CA ILE A 218 0.10 -21.68 -3.78
C ILE A 218 0.67 -22.50 -2.62
N LEU A 219 -0.14 -23.35 -1.98
CA LEU A 219 0.29 -24.15 -0.83
C LEU A 219 1.35 -25.20 -1.16
N ALA A 220 1.41 -25.67 -2.40
CA ALA A 220 2.41 -26.63 -2.86
C ALA A 220 3.84 -26.05 -2.92
N GLN A 221 3.98 -24.72 -2.88
CA GLN A 221 5.30 -24.08 -2.83
C GLN A 221 5.95 -24.20 -1.44
N ASP A 222 7.28 -24.18 -1.43
CA ASP A 222 8.12 -24.15 -0.22
C ASP A 222 8.78 -22.77 -0.07
N ASP A 223 7.96 -21.72 -0.04
CA ASP A 223 8.38 -20.33 0.06
C ASP A 223 7.62 -19.55 1.15
N LEU A 224 7.95 -18.27 1.29
CA LEU A 224 7.33 -17.41 2.30
C LEU A 224 5.86 -17.12 1.99
N GLU A 225 5.45 -17.06 0.72
CA GLU A 225 4.04 -16.88 0.33
C GLU A 225 3.20 -18.03 0.87
N ALA A 226 3.56 -19.28 0.54
CA ALA A 226 2.85 -20.45 1.00
C ALA A 226 2.79 -20.53 2.53
N ASN A 227 3.88 -20.13 3.21
CA ASN A 227 3.91 -20.05 4.67
C ASN A 227 2.96 -19.00 5.24
N ILE A 228 2.79 -17.85 4.59
CA ILE A 228 1.81 -16.82 4.99
C ILE A 228 0.40 -17.41 4.91
N TYR A 229 0.02 -18.02 3.78
CA TYR A 229 -1.32 -18.61 3.62
C TYR A 229 -1.59 -19.72 4.65
N ARG A 230 -0.64 -20.63 4.87
CA ARG A 230 -0.76 -21.68 5.91
C ARG A 230 -0.95 -21.08 7.31
N THR A 231 -0.13 -20.08 7.65
CA THR A 231 -0.14 -19.45 8.97
C THR A 231 -1.46 -18.71 9.21
N VAL A 232 -1.91 -17.93 8.24
CA VAL A 232 -3.14 -17.15 8.34
C VAL A 232 -4.35 -18.08 8.44
N ARG A 233 -4.42 -19.16 7.64
CA ARG A 233 -5.47 -20.19 7.76
C ARG A 233 -5.54 -20.75 9.18
N ALA A 234 -4.41 -21.30 9.63
CA ALA A 234 -4.32 -21.96 10.91
C ALA A 234 -4.66 -21.00 12.06
N LEU A 235 -4.27 -19.73 11.96
CA LEU A 235 -4.57 -18.75 12.98
C LEU A 235 -6.07 -18.46 13.06
N VAL A 236 -6.74 -18.26 11.92
CA VAL A 236 -8.19 -17.99 11.88
C VAL A 236 -8.99 -19.22 12.32
N GLU A 237 -8.72 -20.40 11.77
CA GLU A 237 -9.48 -21.62 12.05
C GLU A 237 -9.29 -22.12 13.48
N ASN A 238 -8.06 -22.09 14.01
CA ASN A 238 -7.82 -22.57 15.38
C ASN A 238 -8.35 -21.63 16.47
N HIS A 239 -8.69 -20.39 16.13
CA HIS A 239 -9.09 -19.35 17.09
C HIS A 239 -10.43 -18.70 16.75
N GLU A 240 -11.26 -19.34 15.92
CA GLU A 240 -12.54 -18.79 15.45
C GLU A 240 -13.41 -18.25 16.59
N SER A 241 -13.61 -19.04 17.65
CA SER A 241 -14.40 -18.62 18.81
C SER A 241 -13.78 -17.43 19.54
N GLU A 242 -12.46 -17.33 19.62
CA GLU A 242 -11.82 -16.18 20.27
C GLU A 242 -11.96 -14.92 19.41
N ILE A 243 -11.80 -15.06 18.09
CA ILE A 243 -12.00 -13.98 17.12
C ILE A 243 -13.45 -13.46 17.23
N GLU A 244 -14.45 -14.35 17.19
CA GLU A 244 -15.86 -13.94 17.32
C GLU A 244 -16.14 -13.22 18.64
N ASN A 245 -15.57 -13.72 19.75
CA ASN A 245 -15.82 -13.17 21.09
C ASN A 245 -15.07 -11.86 21.38
N LYS A 246 -13.90 -11.65 20.80
CA LYS A 246 -13.00 -10.52 21.13
C LYS A 246 -13.13 -9.35 20.16
N TYR A 247 -13.47 -9.60 18.91
CA TYR A 247 -13.60 -8.50 17.95
C TYR A 247 -14.86 -7.68 18.21
N PRO A 248 -14.75 -6.34 18.27
CA PRO A 248 -15.89 -5.51 18.58
C PRO A 248 -16.83 -5.40 17.37
N SER A 249 -18.14 -5.35 17.62
CA SER A 249 -19.18 -5.15 16.60
C SER A 249 -19.28 -3.69 16.14
N LEU A 250 -18.15 -3.06 15.81
CA LEU A 250 -18.08 -1.66 15.38
C LEU A 250 -18.10 -1.57 13.87
N LYS A 251 -18.79 -0.55 13.34
CA LYS A 251 -18.76 -0.22 11.89
C LYS A 251 -17.37 0.16 11.40
N ARG A 252 -16.51 0.64 12.32
CA ARG A 252 -15.14 1.04 12.05
C ARG A 252 -14.23 0.46 13.14
N SER A 253 -13.30 -0.40 12.74
CA SER A 253 -12.20 -0.89 13.55
C SER A 253 -10.93 -0.80 12.71
N VAL A 254 -9.94 -0.05 13.19
CA VAL A 254 -8.65 0.17 12.53
C VAL A 254 -7.48 -0.27 13.43
N SER A 255 -7.79 -1.03 14.48
CA SER A 255 -6.80 -1.51 15.46
C SER A 255 -6.47 -2.96 15.21
N GLY A 256 -5.17 -3.29 15.16
CA GLY A 256 -4.69 -4.65 14.99
C GLY A 256 -4.94 -5.22 13.60
N TYR A 257 -4.83 -6.54 13.48
CA TYR A 257 -5.10 -7.27 12.24
C TYR A 257 -6.60 -7.54 12.07
N ASN A 258 -7.10 -7.50 10.84
CA ASN A 258 -8.52 -7.74 10.52
C ASN A 258 -8.86 -9.24 10.41
N LEU A 259 -8.37 -10.09 11.32
CA LEU A 259 -8.51 -11.56 11.26
C LEU A 259 -9.95 -12.04 11.07
N GLN A 260 -10.91 -11.36 11.69
CA GLN A 260 -12.35 -11.60 11.57
C GLN A 260 -12.94 -11.37 10.17
N LYS A 261 -12.15 -10.80 9.25
CA LYS A 261 -12.54 -10.54 7.87
C LYS A 261 -11.71 -11.31 6.86
N VAL A 262 -10.60 -11.93 7.27
CA VAL A 262 -9.61 -12.52 6.34
C VAL A 262 -10.14 -13.78 5.65
N ILE A 263 -11.03 -14.53 6.27
CA ILE A 263 -11.76 -15.62 5.61
C ILE A 263 -13.25 -15.28 5.66
N TYR A 264 -13.95 -15.46 4.54
CA TYR A 264 -15.37 -15.14 4.43
C TYR A 264 -16.07 -15.99 3.38
N GLU A 265 -17.40 -16.08 3.47
CA GLU A 265 -18.23 -16.70 2.43
C GLU A 265 -18.67 -15.63 1.41
N ASN A 266 -18.53 -15.94 0.13
CA ASN A 266 -18.99 -15.10 -0.98
C ASN A 266 -20.51 -15.31 -1.24
N ASP A 267 -21.08 -14.60 -2.23
CA ASP A 267 -22.52 -14.71 -2.55
C ASP A 267 -22.91 -16.09 -3.11
N ASP A 268 -21.94 -16.83 -3.65
CA ASP A 268 -22.10 -18.18 -4.21
C ASP A 268 -21.95 -19.28 -3.13
N GLY A 269 -21.61 -18.90 -1.90
CA GLY A 269 -21.43 -19.79 -0.75
C GLY A 269 -20.04 -20.40 -0.64
N ASP A 270 -19.09 -19.95 -1.46
CA ASP A 270 -17.70 -20.42 -1.40
C ASP A 270 -16.92 -19.67 -0.33
N ALA A 271 -16.04 -20.38 0.38
CA ALA A 271 -15.13 -19.77 1.33
C ALA A 271 -13.91 -19.20 0.59
N GLU A 272 -13.60 -17.94 0.85
CA GLU A 272 -12.50 -17.21 0.21
C GLU A 272 -11.61 -16.55 1.25
N TYR A 273 -10.33 -16.41 0.91
CA TYR A 273 -9.48 -15.42 1.55
C TYR A 273 -9.87 -14.02 1.09
N ARG A 274 -10.32 -13.19 2.04
CA ARG A 274 -10.42 -11.75 1.89
C ARG A 274 -9.10 -11.11 2.26
N GLU A 275 -8.55 -10.37 1.32
CA GLU A 275 -7.83 -9.16 1.70
C GLU A 275 -8.78 -7.97 1.59
N ASN A 276 -9.62 -7.86 2.62
CA ASN A 276 -10.60 -6.80 2.89
C ASN A 276 -11.55 -6.37 1.74
N ARG A 277 -12.85 -6.44 2.04
CA ARG A 277 -13.89 -5.67 1.33
C ARG A 277 -15.00 -5.33 2.32
N VAL A 278 -15.69 -4.22 2.10
CA VAL A 278 -17.01 -3.97 2.69
C VAL A 278 -18.04 -4.32 1.62
N ARG A 279 -18.77 -5.42 1.79
CA ARG A 279 -20.07 -5.59 1.10
C ARG A 279 -21.15 -5.08 2.04
N GLU A 280 -21.97 -4.15 1.55
CA GLU A 280 -23.23 -3.81 2.20
C GLU A 280 -24.08 -5.09 2.32
N ARG A 281 -24.56 -5.40 3.53
CA ARG A 281 -25.57 -6.44 3.70
C ARG A 281 -26.79 -6.07 2.83
N PRO A 282 -27.37 -6.99 2.04
CA PRO A 282 -28.65 -6.74 1.41
C PRO A 282 -29.65 -6.40 2.53
N ARG A 283 -30.34 -5.26 2.40
CA ARG A 283 -31.50 -4.97 3.25
C ARG A 283 -32.43 -6.17 3.18
N GLN A 284 -32.76 -6.77 4.32
CA GLN A 284 -33.84 -7.75 4.42
C GLN A 284 -35.10 -7.15 3.80
N ARG A 285 -35.41 -7.55 2.56
CA ARG A 285 -36.74 -7.36 2.00
C ARG A 285 -37.61 -8.46 2.60
N HIS A 286 -38.60 -8.04 3.38
CA HIS A 286 -39.68 -8.90 3.81
C HIS A 286 -40.39 -9.51 2.60
N GLY A 287 -40.40 -10.85 2.55
CA GLY A 287 -41.45 -11.71 2.03
C GLY A 287 -41.79 -11.65 0.54
N ARG A 288 -41.47 -12.74 -0.18
CA ARG A 288 -42.45 -13.56 -0.93
C ARG A 288 -41.82 -14.88 -1.42
N SER A 289 -42.57 -15.96 -1.26
CA SER A 289 -42.25 -17.36 -1.56
C SER A 289 -42.25 -17.68 -3.08
N PRO A 290 -41.80 -18.89 -3.50
CA PRO A 290 -41.06 -19.12 -4.75
C PRO A 290 -41.93 -19.52 -5.96
N GLY A 291 -41.37 -19.32 -7.16
CA GLY A 291 -41.82 -19.91 -8.41
C GLY A 291 -40.65 -20.53 -9.17
N GLU A 292 -40.82 -21.79 -9.57
CA GLU A 292 -39.86 -22.63 -10.31
C GLU A 292 -39.56 -22.12 -11.73
N SER A 293 -38.34 -22.34 -12.25
CA SER A 293 -38.07 -23.38 -13.26
C SER A 293 -36.83 -23.12 -14.17
N ARG A 294 -36.02 -24.19 -14.27
CA ARG A 294 -35.37 -24.81 -15.46
C ARG A 294 -34.20 -24.17 -16.22
N PHE A 295 -33.08 -24.91 -16.16
CA PHE A 295 -32.27 -25.52 -17.24
C PHE A 295 -31.76 -24.68 -18.44
N GLY A 296 -30.44 -24.75 -18.65
CA GLY A 296 -29.79 -24.58 -19.94
C GLY A 296 -28.26 -24.51 -19.81
N GLY A 297 -27.53 -25.49 -20.34
CA GLY A 297 -26.08 -25.63 -20.16
C GLY A 297 -25.21 -25.38 -21.40
N ARG A 298 -23.89 -25.51 -21.13
CA ARG A 298 -22.75 -25.94 -21.97
C ARG A 298 -21.81 -24.92 -22.63
N THR A 299 -20.52 -25.16 -22.33
CA THR A 299 -19.27 -25.16 -23.14
C THR A 299 -18.75 -23.82 -23.66
N GLY A 300 -17.55 -23.34 -23.30
CA GLY A 300 -16.19 -23.84 -23.60
C GLY A 300 -15.64 -23.02 -24.79
N SER A 301 -14.39 -22.55 -24.92
CA SER A 301 -13.10 -22.65 -24.23
C SER A 301 -12.14 -21.63 -24.90
N THR A 302 -11.10 -21.17 -24.16
CA THR A 302 -9.71 -20.77 -24.59
C THR A 302 -9.50 -19.79 -25.76
N GLU A 303 -8.50 -18.91 -25.85
CA GLU A 303 -7.28 -18.48 -25.15
C GLU A 303 -6.91 -17.15 -25.87
N THR A 304 -6.23 -16.15 -25.30
CA THR A 304 -4.77 -16.13 -25.16
C THR A 304 -4.40 -14.84 -24.42
N LEU A 305 -3.94 -14.92 -23.16
CA LEU A 305 -3.33 -13.80 -22.44
C LEU A 305 -1.81 -13.89 -22.62
N ARG A 306 -1.22 -12.85 -23.21
CA ARG A 306 0.24 -12.69 -23.27
C ARG A 306 0.69 -11.97 -22.01
N CYS A 307 1.57 -12.64 -21.27
CA CYS A 307 2.33 -12.13 -20.14
C CYS A 307 3.22 -10.92 -20.56
N ARG A 308 3.19 -9.84 -19.78
CA ARG A 308 4.23 -8.82 -19.70
C ARG A 308 4.41 -8.43 -18.24
N CYS A 309 5.59 -8.69 -17.70
CA CYS A 309 6.07 -8.15 -16.44
C CYS A 309 5.93 -6.61 -16.47
N GLY A 310 5.21 -6.05 -15.51
CA GLY A 310 4.97 -4.62 -15.34
C GLY A 310 5.36 -4.16 -13.92
N PRO A 311 5.48 -2.84 -13.68
CA PRO A 311 5.94 -2.27 -12.40
C PRO A 311 4.90 -2.47 -11.29
N MET A 312 5.36 -2.69 -10.05
CA MET A 312 4.52 -2.87 -8.84
C MET A 312 3.26 -2.00 -8.85
N SER A 313 2.11 -2.65 -8.92
CA SER A 313 0.83 -2.06 -9.25
C SER A 313 -0.25 -2.50 -8.24
N VAL A 314 -1.14 -1.59 -7.88
CA VAL A 314 -2.25 -1.85 -6.94
C VAL A 314 -3.57 -1.58 -7.63
N GLN A 315 -4.47 -2.56 -7.80
CA GLN A 315 -5.82 -2.34 -8.35
C GLN A 315 -6.84 -1.93 -7.27
N TYR A 316 -7.68 -0.94 -7.61
CA TYR A 316 -8.79 -0.41 -6.78
C TYR A 316 -10.15 -0.69 -7.37
N ARG A 317 -11.22 -0.52 -6.57
CA ARG A 317 -12.60 -0.29 -7.05
C ARG A 317 -13.13 1.08 -6.62
N PHE A 318 -13.99 1.74 -7.40
CA PHE A 318 -14.57 3.06 -7.12
C PHE A 318 -16.10 3.06 -7.00
N TRP A 319 -16.61 4.11 -6.37
CA TRP A 319 -18.04 4.42 -6.29
C TRP A 319 -18.36 5.82 -6.81
N TYR A 320 -19.60 6.00 -7.28
CA TYR A 320 -20.14 7.27 -7.72
C TYR A 320 -20.42 8.21 -6.53
N LYS A 321 -20.31 9.52 -6.78
CA LYS A 321 -20.82 10.59 -5.88
C LYS A 321 -22.28 10.40 -5.48
#